data_AF-A0A7Y9SNK6-F1
#
_entry.id   AF-A0A7Y9SNK6-F1
#
_cell.length_a   1.000
_cell.length_b   1.000
_cell.length_c   1.000
_cell.angle_alpha   90.00
_cell.angle_beta   90.00
_cell.angle_gamma   90.00
#
_symmetry.space_group_name_H-M   'P 1'
#
loop_
_entity.id
_entity.type
_entity.pdbx_description
1 polymer ?
#
loop_
_entity_poly.entity_id
_entity_poly.type
_entity_poly.pdbx_seq_one_letter_code
_entity_poly.pdbx_strand_id
1 'polypeptide(L)' 'MIDGPLHFEREVTLYVHRSAKTGPISGATAQPFDGDTAPEN' A
#
# COMPACT_ATOMS: atom_id res chain seq x y z
N MET A 1 2.82 -1.17 10.93
CA MET A 1 1.35 -1.03 10.87
C MET A 1 1.06 0.42 10.54
N ILE A 2 0.21 0.72 9.56
CA ILE A 2 -0.13 2.11 9.23
C ILE A 2 -1.52 2.38 9.81
N ASP A 3 -1.58 3.24 10.82
CA ASP A 3 -2.80 3.55 11.57
C ASP A 3 -3.64 4.69 10.94
N GLY A 4 -3.22 5.23 9.79
CA GLY A 4 -3.87 6.35 9.11
C GLY A 4 -4.38 6.02 7.71
N PRO A 5 -5.36 6.78 7.19
CA PRO A 5 -5.80 6.67 5.80
C PRO A 5 -4.64 7.00 4.85
N LEU A 6 -4.47 6.19 3.79
CA LEU A 6 -3.53 6.49 2.72
C LEU A 6 -4.24 7.28 1.63
N HIS A 7 -3.87 8.54 1.46
CA HIS A 7 -4.39 9.41 0.41
C HIS A 7 -3.30 9.71 -0.62
N PHE A 8 -3.58 9.39 -1.87
CA PHE A 8 -2.70 9.68 -2.99
C PHE A 8 -3.36 10.73 -3.89
N GLU A 9 -2.66 11.84 -4.11
CA GLU A 9 -3.14 12.95 -4.96
C GLU A 9 -3.06 12.62 -6.46
N ARG A 10 -2.42 11.49 -6.81
CA ARG A 10 -2.22 11.00 -8.17
C ARG A 10 -2.46 9.51 -8.20
N GLU A 11 -2.96 9.02 -9.33
CA GLU A 11 -3.16 7.58 -9.54
C GLU A 11 -1.82 6.86 -9.50
N VAL A 12 -1.64 6.06 -8.46
CA VAL A 12 -0.45 5.23 -8.27
C VAL A 12 -0.83 3.78 -8.00
N THR A 13 0.07 2.89 -8.39
CA THR A 13 0.02 1.48 -8.00
C THR A 13 0.65 1.33 -6.63
N LEU A 14 -0.14 0.92 -5.64
CA LEU A 14 0.35 0.62 -4.32
C LEU A 14 0.50 -0.89 -4.15
N TYR A 15 1.72 -1.36 -3.98
CA TYR A 15 1.97 -2.76 -3.61
C TYR A 15 1.83 -2.91 -2.10
N VAL A 16 0.85 -3.70 -1.67
CA VAL A 16 0.57 -3.96 -0.25
C VAL A 16 0.95 -5.39 0.07
N HIS A 17 1.89 -5.56 1.01
CA HIS A 17 2.27 -6.90 1.45
C HIS A 17 1.10 -7.60 2.16
N ARG A 18 0.89 -8.90 1.96
CA ARG A 18 -0.27 -9.62 2.57
C ARG A 18 -0.31 -9.54 4.10
N SER A 19 0.84 -9.40 4.76
CA SER A 19 0.89 -9.23 6.22
C SER A 19 0.66 -7.79 6.67
N ALA A 20 0.69 -6.83 5.74
CA ALA A 20 0.50 -5.42 6.06
C ALA A 20 -0.98 -5.13 6.33
N LYS A 21 -1.25 -4.56 7.50
CA LYS A 21 -2.54 -3.95 7.82
C LYS A 21 -2.47 -2.47 7.46
N THR A 22 -3.35 -2.05 6.56
CA THR A 22 -3.50 -0.66 6.11
C THR A 22 -4.90 -0.16 6.44
N GLY A 23 -5.02 1.15 6.69
CA GLY A 23 -6.30 1.84 6.69
C GLY A 23 -6.91 1.94 5.28
N PRO A 24 -8.04 2.65 5.13
CA PRO A 24 -8.65 2.89 3.83
C PRO A 24 -7.68 3.61 2.88
N ILE A 25 -7.60 3.11 1.65
CA ILE A 25 -6.76 3.66 0.57
C ILE A 25 -7.66 4.45 -0.39
N SER A 26 -7.22 5.65 -0.76
CA SER A 26 -7.92 6.53 -1.71
C SER A 26 -6.94 7.12 -2.71
N GLY A 27 -7.31 7.14 -3.99
CA GLY A 27 -6.45 7.66 -5.08
C GLY A 27 -5.37 6.68 -5.55
N ALA A 28 -5.38 5.42 -5.08
CA ALA A 28 -4.45 4.38 -5.53
C ALA A 28 -5.15 3.04 -5.68
N THR A 29 -4.61 2.20 -6.57
CA THR A 29 -5.02 0.80 -6.71
C THR A 29 -4.09 -0.05 -5.86
N ALA A 30 -4.66 -0.73 -4.86
CA ALA A 30 -3.91 -1.65 -4.01
C ALA A 30 -3.73 -2.99 -4.73
N GLN A 31 -2.48 -3.39 -4.97
CA GLN A 31 -2.13 -4.70 -5.48
C GLN A 31 -1.48 -5.52 -4.36
N PRO A 32 -2.06 -6.68 -4.01
CA PRO A 32 -1.44 -7.56 -3.02
C PRO A 32 -0.11 -8.08 -3.57
N PHE A 33 0.93 -8.00 -2.75
CA PHE A 33 2.27 -8.48 -3.06
C PHE A 33 2.73 -9.49 -2.00
N ASP A 34 3.37 -10.56 -2.45
CA ASP A 34 3.74 -11.70 -1.61
C ASP A 34 5.28 -11.85 -1.46
N GLY A 35 6.06 -10.95 -2.05
CA GLY A 35 7.51 -10.96 -1.92
C GLY A 35 7.94 -10.37 -0.57
N ASP A 36 8.89 -11.04 0.09
CA ASP A 36 9.42 -10.70 1.42
C ASP A 36 10.07 -9.30 1.54
N THR A 37 10.21 -8.57 0.43
CA THR A 37 10.97 -7.33 0.39
C THR A 37 10.03 -6.13 0.25
N ALA A 38 10.01 -5.28 1.27
CA ALA A 38 9.62 -3.89 1.09
C ALA A 38 10.54 -3.28 0.02
N PRO A 39 10.02 -2.59 -1.01
CA PRO A 39 10.84 -2.11 -2.12
C PRO A 39 11.99 -1.26 -1.56
N GLU A 40 13.22 -1.70 -1.82
CA GLU A 40 14.43 -1.02 -1.41
C GLU A 40 14.55 0.27 -2.23
N ASN A 41 14.56 1.42 -1.56
CA ASN A 41 14.80 2.74 -2.17
C ASN A 41 16.30 2.95 -2.39
#